data_AF-A0A524J306-F1
#
_entry.id   AF-A0A524J306-F1
#
_cell.length_a   1.000
_cell.length_b   1.000
_cell.length_c   1.000
_cell.angle_alpha   90.00
_cell.angle_beta   90.00
_cell.angle_gamma   90.00
#
_symmetry.space_group_name_H-M   'P 1'
#
loop_
_entity.id
_entity.type
_entity.pdbx_description
1 polymer ?
#
loop_
_entity_poly.entity_id
_entity_poly.type
_entity_poly.pdbx_seq_one_letter_code
_entity_poly.pdbx_strand_id
1 'polypeptide(L)'
;MQLFLVAFQQPIPFGISTIIVVAMLGIVLKSAISSEGGSSWVRRITNPNAKFLFTFLFIGWAIVFGIGLQLVPHVGANSLYGGLGLIAMFSGFFIMMGLLWSVIGE
;
A
#
# COMPACT_ATOMS: atom_id res chain seq x y z
N MET A 1 -34.94 -6.53 28.97
CA MET A 1 -35.73 -5.29 29.20
C MET A 1 -34.87 -4.07 29.52
N GLN A 2 -33.74 -4.18 30.24
CA GLN A 2 -32.89 -3.01 30.54
C GLN A 2 -32.38 -2.27 29.29
N LEU A 3 -31.96 -2.98 28.23
CA LEU A 3 -31.43 -2.35 27.00
C LEU A 3 -32.40 -1.37 26.32
N PHE A 4 -33.71 -1.61 26.38
CA PHE A 4 -34.72 -0.72 25.81
C PHE A 4 -34.96 0.54 26.64
N LEU A 5 -34.71 0.47 27.96
CA LEU A 5 -34.87 1.60 28.87
C LEU A 5 -33.66 2.54 28.86
N VAL A 6 -32.48 2.07 28.43
CA VAL A 6 -31.26 2.89 28.30
C VAL A 6 -31.48 4.10 27.40
N ALA A 7 -32.28 3.95 26.33
CA ALA A 7 -32.62 5.05 25.43
C ALA A 7 -33.39 6.20 26.13
N PHE A 8 -34.15 5.88 27.18
CA PHE A 8 -34.92 6.86 27.96
C PHE A 8 -34.20 7.32 29.23
N GLN A 9 -33.37 6.46 29.82
CA GLN A 9 -32.62 6.77 31.05
C GLN A 9 -31.33 7.55 30.77
N GLN A 10 -30.68 7.32 29.62
CA GLN A 10 -29.44 7.97 29.22
C GLN A 10 -29.50 8.36 27.72
N PRO A 11 -30.37 9.31 27.35
CA PRO A 11 -30.65 9.64 25.96
C PRO A 11 -29.43 10.19 25.22
N ILE A 12 -28.56 10.94 25.91
CA ILE A 12 -27.35 11.52 25.30
C ILE A 12 -26.30 10.42 25.00
N PRO A 13 -25.86 9.59 25.97
CA PRO A 13 -24.96 8.47 25.68
C PRO A 13 -25.51 7.49 24.64
N PHE A 14 -26.81 7.21 24.68
CA PHE A 14 -27.47 6.33 23.71
C PHE A 14 -27.49 6.92 22.30
N GLY A 15 -27.74 8.23 22.16
CA GLY A 15 -27.69 8.91 20.87
C GLY A 15 -26.29 8.86 20.25
N ILE A 16 -25.25 9.13 21.05
CA ILE A 16 -23.86 9.10 20.59
C ILE A 16 -23.44 7.69 20.13
N SER A 17 -23.74 6.66 20.93
CA SER A 17 -23.40 5.28 20.57
C SER A 17 -24.14 4.83 19.30
N THR A 18 -25.40 5.21 19.15
CA THR A 18 -26.19 4.91 17.94
C THR A 18 -25.57 5.56 16.70
N ILE A 19 -25.18 6.84 16.78
CA ILE A 19 -24.52 7.55 15.67
C ILE A 19 -23.21 6.86 15.28
N ILE A 20 -22.40 6.48 16.27
CA ILE A 20 -21.12 5.79 16.03
C ILE A 20 -21.34 4.45 15.32
N VAL A 21 -22.31 3.65 15.79
CA VAL A 21 -22.62 2.35 15.18
C VAL A 21 -23.15 2.52 13.76
N VAL A 22 -24.03 3.49 13.52
CA VAL A 22 -24.54 3.79 12.18
C VAL A 22 -23.41 4.24 11.25
N ALA A 23 -22.51 5.09 11.73
CA ALA A 23 -21.35 5.54 10.96
C ALA A 23 -20.41 4.37 10.62
N MET A 24 -20.12 3.51 11.59
CA MET A 24 -19.27 2.33 11.41
C MET A 24 -19.89 1.35 10.40
N LEU A 25 -21.19 1.06 10.53
CA LEU A 25 -21.91 0.23 9.57
C LEU A 25 -21.91 0.88 8.18
N GLY A 26 -22.09 2.20 8.08
CA GLY A 26 -22.03 2.93 6.82
C GLY A 26 -20.68 2.80 6.12
N ILE A 27 -19.57 2.90 6.86
CA ILE A 27 -18.21 2.73 6.33
C ILE A 27 -18.00 1.28 5.86
N VAL A 28 -18.35 0.30 6.68
CA VAL A 28 -18.16 -1.12 6.35
C VAL A 28 -19.00 -1.53 5.15
N LEU A 29 -20.27 -1.12 5.09
CA LEU A 29 -21.15 -1.40 3.95
C LEU A 29 -20.64 -0.71 2.68
N LYS A 30 -20.24 0.55 2.76
CA LYS A 30 -19.66 1.28 1.61
C LYS A 30 -18.36 0.62 1.14
N SER A 31 -17.52 0.16 2.06
CA SER A 31 -16.30 -0.58 1.73
C SER A 31 -16.59 -1.92 1.09
N ALA A 32 -17.63 -2.63 1.54
CA ALA A 32 -18.03 -3.92 0.98
C ALA A 32 -18.65 -3.79 -0.42
N ILE A 33 -19.41 -2.71 -0.67
CA ILE A 33 -20.02 -2.42 -1.98
C ILE A 33 -18.98 -1.84 -2.96
N SER A 34 -17.90 -1.23 -2.46
CA SER A 34 -16.77 -0.73 -3.25
C SER A 34 -15.86 -1.87 -3.75
N SER A 35 -16.43 -2.95 -4.27
CA SER A 35 -15.68 -4.09 -4.80
C SER A 35 -15.25 -3.93 -6.26
N GLU A 36 -15.72 -2.92 -7.01
CA GLU A 36 -15.44 -2.84 -8.45
C GLU A 36 -15.22 -1.41 -8.92
N GLY A 37 -13.95 -1.04 -9.09
CA GLY A 37 -13.55 0.19 -9.76
C GLY A 37 -12.51 0.94 -8.96
N GLY A 38 -11.23 0.72 -9.29
CA GLY A 38 -10.17 1.62 -8.87
C GLY A 38 -10.60 3.05 -9.18
N SER A 39 -10.56 3.92 -8.16
CA SER A 39 -10.82 5.36 -8.28
C SER A 39 -10.21 5.88 -9.59
N SER A 40 -10.88 6.81 -10.29
CA SER A 40 -10.33 7.36 -11.55
C SER A 40 -8.93 7.95 -11.37
N TRP A 41 -8.57 8.28 -10.12
CA TRP A 41 -7.23 8.66 -9.70
C TRP A 41 -6.22 7.50 -9.76
N VAL A 42 -6.59 6.31 -9.26
CA VAL A 42 -5.77 5.09 -9.37
C VAL A 42 -5.56 4.76 -10.84
N ARG A 43 -6.61 4.79 -11.65
CA ARG A 43 -6.53 4.49 -13.10
C ARG A 43 -5.64 5.47 -13.89
N ARG A 44 -5.45 6.69 -13.40
CA ARG A 44 -4.49 7.66 -13.96
C ARG A 44 -3.05 7.35 -13.59
N ILE A 45 -2.83 6.71 -12.44
CA ILE A 45 -1.49 6.33 -11.95
C ILE A 45 -1.10 4.94 -12.49
N THR A 46 -2.04 4.00 -12.59
CA THR A 46 -1.87 2.64 -13.11
C THR A 46 -2.23 2.55 -14.60
N ASN A 47 -1.58 3.39 -15.41
CA ASN A 47 -1.71 3.35 -16.88
C ASN A 47 -0.62 2.41 -17.45
N PRO A 48 -0.81 1.73 -18.60
CA PRO A 48 0.23 0.99 -19.32
C PRO A 48 1.61 1.67 -19.36
N ASN A 49 1.68 2.99 -19.44
CA ASN A 49 2.95 3.74 -19.35
C ASN A 49 3.71 3.51 -18.03
N ALA A 50 3.00 3.44 -16.90
CA ALA A 50 3.60 3.13 -15.60
C ALA A 50 4.13 1.70 -15.56
N LYS A 51 3.41 0.75 -16.17
CA LYS A 51 3.87 -0.64 -16.31
C LYS A 51 5.18 -0.72 -17.07
N PHE A 52 5.29 -0.05 -18.23
CA PHE A 52 6.54 0.02 -18.96
C PHE A 52 7.65 0.69 -18.14
N LEU A 53 7.37 1.84 -17.51
CA LEU A 53 8.33 2.56 -16.68
C LEU A 53 8.90 1.66 -15.57
N PHE A 54 8.05 1.04 -14.76
CA PHE A 54 8.49 0.19 -13.66
C PHE A 54 9.16 -1.10 -14.14
N THR A 55 8.73 -1.65 -15.28
CA THR A 55 9.40 -2.82 -15.89
C THR A 55 10.83 -2.47 -16.32
N PHE A 56 11.03 -1.34 -17.00
CA PHE A 56 12.37 -0.89 -17.38
C PHE A 56 13.23 -0.53 -16.17
N LEU A 57 12.65 0.14 -15.17
CA LEU A 57 13.36 0.43 -13.91
C LEU A 57 13.76 -0.85 -13.18
N PHE A 58 12.90 -1.88 -13.17
CA PHE A 58 13.22 -3.17 -12.56
C PHE A 58 14.37 -3.88 -13.27
N ILE A 59 14.30 -3.97 -14.60
CA ILE A 59 15.37 -4.57 -15.41
C ILE A 59 16.68 -3.80 -15.22
N GLY A 60 16.64 -2.46 -15.31
CA GLY A 60 17.80 -1.61 -15.11
C GLY A 60 18.41 -1.76 -13.72
N TRP A 61 17.57 -1.76 -12.67
CA TRP A 61 18.00 -1.99 -11.30
C TRP A 61 18.63 -3.38 -11.12
N ALA A 62 18.03 -4.43 -11.68
CA ALA A 62 18.53 -5.79 -11.60
C ALA A 62 19.90 -5.95 -12.28
N ILE A 63 20.11 -5.27 -13.42
CA ILE A 63 21.41 -5.26 -14.10
C ILE A 63 22.43 -4.48 -13.26
N VAL A 64 22.10 -3.25 -12.84
CA VAL A 64 23.03 -2.36 -12.13
C VAL A 64 23.45 -2.93 -10.79
N PHE A 65 22.51 -3.41 -9.97
CA PHE A 65 22.84 -3.93 -8.64
C PHE A 65 23.14 -5.44 -8.65
N GLY A 66 22.50 -6.22 -9.52
CA GLY A 66 22.79 -7.66 -9.63
C GLY A 66 24.19 -7.95 -10.16
N ILE A 67 24.71 -7.13 -11.08
CA ILE A 67 26.09 -7.23 -11.56
C ILE A 67 27.01 -6.30 -10.76
N GLY A 68 26.61 -5.05 -10.51
CA GLY A 68 27.46 -4.06 -9.87
C GLY A 68 27.87 -4.40 -8.43
N LEU A 69 27.00 -5.07 -7.66
CA LEU A 69 27.38 -5.54 -6.32
C LEU A 69 28.40 -6.68 -6.36
N GLN A 70 28.47 -7.45 -7.44
CA GLN A 70 29.50 -8.50 -7.60
C GLN A 70 30.90 -7.90 -7.79
N LEU A 71 30.99 -6.66 -8.30
CA LEU A 71 32.25 -5.95 -8.53
C LEU A 71 32.80 -5.30 -7.26
N VAL A 72 32.02 -5.25 -6.18
CA VAL A 72 32.44 -4.66 -4.91
C VAL A 72 32.99 -5.77 -4.00
N PRO A 73 34.16 -5.60 -3.37
CA PRO A 73 34.67 -6.55 -2.40
C PRO A 73 33.66 -6.81 -1.28
N HIS A 74 33.32 -8.09 -1.05
CA HIS A 74 32.27 -8.51 -0.11
C HIS A 74 32.79 -8.53 1.33
N VAL A 75 33.33 -7.40 1.77
CA VAL A 75 33.74 -7.17 3.15
C VAL A 75 32.46 -6.94 3.96
N GLY A 76 32.40 -7.43 5.20
CA GLY A 76 31.16 -7.52 6.00
C GLY A 76 30.29 -6.26 6.09
N ALA A 77 29.11 -6.36 6.72
CA ALA A 77 28.03 -5.37 6.65
C ALA A 77 28.40 -3.90 6.96
N ASN A 78 29.47 -3.66 7.73
CA ASN A 78 29.97 -2.31 8.02
C ASN A 78 31.01 -1.84 6.97
N SER A 79 30.69 -2.04 5.70
CA SER A 79 31.55 -1.73 4.56
C SER A 79 30.76 -1.05 3.43
N LEU A 80 31.46 -0.54 2.42
CA LEU A 80 30.83 0.06 1.23
C LEU A 80 29.87 -0.91 0.53
N TYR A 81 30.14 -2.22 0.57
CA TYR A 81 29.24 -3.25 0.07
C TYR A 81 27.90 -3.26 0.81
N GLY A 82 27.93 -3.16 2.14
CA GLY A 82 26.72 -3.12 2.97
C GLY A 82 25.86 -1.87 2.70
N GLY A 83 26.48 -0.70 2.56
CA GLY A 83 25.78 0.55 2.24
C GLY A 83 25.12 0.51 0.85
N LEU A 84 25.83 0.04 -0.17
CA LEU A 84 25.27 -0.14 -1.52
C LEU A 84 24.19 -1.23 -1.55
N GLY A 85 24.36 -2.29 -0.77
CA GLY A 85 23.35 -3.34 -0.61
C GLY A 85 22.04 -2.84 0.02
N LEU A 86 22.12 -1.94 1.00
CA LEU A 86 20.92 -1.32 1.58
C LEU A 86 20.19 -0.43 0.58
N ILE A 87 20.92 0.38 -0.19
CA ILE A 87 20.34 1.19 -1.26
C ILE A 87 19.68 0.28 -2.30
N ALA A 88 20.34 -0.81 -2.69
CA ALA A 88 19.81 -1.79 -3.62
C ALA A 88 18.51 -2.41 -3.10
N MET A 89 18.47 -2.83 -1.83
CA MET A 89 17.26 -3.40 -1.23
C MET A 89 16.10 -2.41 -1.19
N PHE A 90 16.32 -1.19 -0.70
CA PHE A 90 15.24 -0.21 -0.59
C PHE A 90 14.74 0.23 -1.96
N SER A 91 15.65 0.56 -2.90
CA SER A 91 15.26 0.92 -4.26
C SER A 91 14.55 -0.22 -4.98
N GLY A 92 15.03 -1.46 -4.85
CA GLY A 92 14.41 -2.64 -5.43
C GLY A 92 13.01 -2.90 -4.88
N PHE A 93 12.81 -2.75 -3.56
CA PHE A 93 11.50 -2.87 -2.93
C PHE A 93 10.49 -1.85 -3.51
N PHE A 94 10.88 -0.58 -3.62
CA PHE A 94 10.01 0.45 -4.19
C PHE A 94 9.69 0.21 -5.66
N ILE A 95 10.67 -0.19 -6.46
CA ILE A 95 10.49 -0.49 -7.88
C ILE A 95 9.56 -1.70 -8.05
N MET A 96 9.73 -2.75 -7.25
CA MET A 96 8.88 -3.94 -7.27
C MET A 96 7.45 -3.65 -6.82
N MET A 97 7.27 -2.90 -5.74
CA MET A 97 5.93 -2.48 -5.31
C MET A 97 5.25 -1.60 -6.36
N GLY A 98 5.98 -0.68 -6.99
CA GLY A 98 5.49 0.13 -8.09
C GLY A 98 5.09 -0.70 -9.31
N LEU A 99 5.87 -1.73 -9.65
CA LEU A 99 5.56 -2.67 -10.73
C LEU A 99 4.28 -3.47 -10.43
N LEU A 100 4.17 -4.04 -9.23
CA LEU A 100 2.98 -4.79 -8.81
C LEU A 100 1.72 -3.91 -8.88
N TRP A 101 1.79 -2.69 -8.36
CA TRP A 101 0.69 -1.73 -8.46
C TRP A 101 0.33 -1.38 -9.90
N SER A 102 1.33 -1.22 -10.77
CA SER A 102 1.09 -0.90 -12.19
C SER A 102 0.37 -2.00 -12.96
N VAL A 103 0.52 -3.27 -12.54
CA VAL A 103 -0.13 -4.43 -13.19
C VAL A 103 -1.50 -4.72 -12.60
N ILE A 104 -1.68 -4.57 -11.29
CA ILE A 104 -2.96 -4.85 -10.61
C ILE A 104 -4.04 -3.82 -10.99
N GLY A 105 -3.65 -2.61 -11.42
CA GLY A 105 -4.58 -1.55 -11.80
C GLY A 105 -5.05 -1.56 -13.25
N GLU A 106 -4.66 -2.55 -14.07
CA GLU A 106 -5.22 -2.82 -15.41
C GLU A 106 -6.53 -3.62 -15.31
#